data_AF-A0A955N2L9-F1
#
_entry.id   AF-A0A955N2L9-F1
#
_cell.length_a   1.000
_cell.length_b   1.000
_cell.length_c   1.000
_cell.angle_alpha   90.00
_cell.angle_beta   90.00
_cell.angle_gamma   90.00
#
_symmetry.space_group_name_H-M   'P 1'
#
loop_
_entity.id
_entity.type
_entity.pdbx_description
1 polymer ?
#
loop_
_entity_poly.entity_id
_entity_poly.type
_entity_poly.pdbx_seq_one_letter_code
_entity_poly.pdbx_strand_id
1 'polypeptide(L)' 'FRLRKIGKAWTSTPLEPNADGEYVAKVDAPEKGWTAYMVELTYPSPAGVNLKVTSGVTVTPKDLPFKYPPETVSE' A
#
# COMPACT_ATOMS: atom_id res chain seq x y z
N PHE A 1 5.21 7.86 -2.53
CA PHE A 1 4.21 8.77 -1.93
C PHE A 1 4.92 9.90 -1.22
N ARG A 2 4.66 11.16 -1.59
CA ARG A 2 5.25 12.34 -0.91
C ARG A 2 4.13 13.28 -0.53
N LEU A 3 3.79 13.37 0.76
CA LEU A 3 2.69 14.21 1.29
C LEU A 3 2.74 15.64 0.75
N ARG A 4 3.93 16.24 0.70
CA ARG A 4 4.12 17.61 0.18
C ARG A 4 3.78 17.79 -1.30
N LYS A 5 3.75 16.72 -2.09
CA LYS A 5 3.50 16.76 -3.53
C LYS A 5 2.08 16.34 -3.90
N ILE A 6 1.51 15.35 -3.20
CA ILE A 6 0.20 14.77 -3.55
C ILE A 6 -0.89 15.06 -2.50
N GLY A 7 -0.56 15.73 -1.39
CA GLY A 7 -1.48 15.95 -0.28
C GLY A 7 -1.83 14.66 0.48
N LYS A 8 -2.84 14.76 1.35
CA LYS A 8 -3.42 13.60 2.05
C LYS A 8 -4.28 12.82 1.05
N ALA A 9 -3.70 11.81 0.42
CA ALA A 9 -4.35 11.03 -0.63
C ALA A 9 -4.83 9.65 -0.19
N TRP A 10 -4.50 9.22 1.04
CA TRP A 10 -4.94 7.92 1.55
C TRP A 10 -6.40 7.99 1.99
N THR A 11 -7.19 7.05 1.48
CA THR A 11 -8.56 6.76 1.90
C THR A 11 -8.63 5.32 2.41
N SER A 12 -9.61 5.02 3.26
CA SER A 12 -9.79 3.68 3.83
C SER A 12 -11.21 3.18 3.58
N THR A 13 -11.32 1.87 3.41
CA THR A 13 -12.57 1.12 3.41
C THR A 13 -12.40 -0.03 4.39
N PRO A 14 -13.34 -0.28 5.32
CA PRO A 14 -13.28 -1.42 6.21
C PRO A 14 -13.17 -2.73 5.41
N LEU A 15 -12.29 -3.62 5.84
CA LEU A 15 -12.20 -4.97 5.31
C LEU A 15 -12.99 -5.90 6.21
N GLU A 16 -13.83 -6.72 5.61
CA GLU A 16 -14.45 -7.86 6.28
C GLU A 16 -13.59 -9.11 6.04
N PRO A 17 -13.54 -10.04 7.01
CA PRO A 17 -12.86 -11.30 6.81
C PRO A 17 -13.58 -12.14 5.75
N ASN A 18 -12.82 -12.93 4.98
CA ASN A 18 -13.39 -13.97 4.13
C ASN A 18 -13.89 -15.16 5.00
N ALA A 19 -14.40 -16.21 4.34
CA ALA A 19 -14.93 -17.40 5.03
C ALA A 19 -13.88 -18.12 5.91
N ASP A 20 -12.60 -17.96 5.60
CA ASP A 20 -11.47 -18.54 6.33
C ASP A 20 -10.91 -17.60 7.42
N GLY A 21 -11.52 -16.43 7.61
CA GLY A 21 -11.10 -15.43 8.60
C GLY A 21 -9.99 -14.48 8.14
N GLU A 22 -9.60 -14.52 6.86
CA GLU A 22 -8.52 -13.69 6.32
C GLU A 22 -9.03 -12.31 5.88
N TYR A 23 -8.24 -11.28 6.16
CA TYR A 23 -8.49 -9.92 5.69
C TYR A 23 -7.66 -9.64 4.44
N VAL A 24 -8.30 -9.64 3.27
CA VAL A 24 -7.61 -9.52 1.98
C VAL A 24 -7.93 -8.18 1.32
N ALA A 25 -6.90 -7.37 1.08
CA ALA A 25 -6.99 -6.19 0.23
C ALA A 25 -6.51 -6.52 -1.19
N LYS A 26 -7.44 -6.50 -2.16
CA LYS A 26 -7.12 -6.59 -3.59
C LYS A 26 -7.63 -5.34 -4.30
N VAL A 27 -6.70 -4.57 -4.85
CA VAL A 27 -7.00 -3.36 -5.62
C VAL A 27 -6.64 -3.60 -7.07
N ASP A 28 -7.61 -3.38 -7.96
CA ASP A 28 -7.40 -3.50 -9.39
C ASP A 28 -6.46 -2.40 -9.90
N ALA A 29 -5.73 -2.70 -10.99
CA ALA A 29 -4.89 -1.70 -11.63
C ALA A 29 -5.76 -0.56 -12.18
N PRO A 30 -5.40 0.71 -11.94
CA PRO A 30 -6.12 1.83 -12.52
C PRO A 30 -5.89 1.89 -14.04
N GLU A 31 -6.81 2.51 -14.79
CA GLU A 31 -6.65 2.72 -16.24
C GLU A 31 -5.36 3.47 -16.60
N LYS A 32 -4.89 4.36 -15.71
CA LYS A 32 -3.67 5.15 -15.88
C LYS A 32 -2.91 5.30 -14.58
N GLY A 33 -1.59 5.21 -14.68
CA GLY A 33 -0.67 5.41 -13.55
C GLY A 33 -0.64 4.22 -12.59
N TRP A 34 -0.46 4.51 -11.31
CA TRP A 34 -0.30 3.51 -10.26
C TRP A 34 -1.15 3.85 -9.04
N THR A 35 -1.72 2.82 -8.43
CA THR A 35 -2.38 2.91 -7.13
C THR A 35 -1.54 2.15 -6.11
N ALA A 36 -1.36 2.74 -4.92
CA ALA A 36 -0.83 2.01 -3.78
C ALA A 36 -1.88 1.75 -2.72
N TYR A 37 -1.71 0.64 -2.03
CA TYR A 37 -2.61 0.19 -0.99
C TYR A 37 -1.83 -0.58 0.09
N MET A 38 -2.41 -0.62 1.28
CA MET A 38 -1.94 -1.40 2.42
C MET A 38 -3.15 -1.73 3.30
N VAL A 39 -3.00 -2.73 4.18
CA VAL A 39 -3.98 -3.00 5.23
C VAL A 39 -3.54 -2.28 6.49
N GLU A 40 -4.43 -1.49 7.11
CA GLU A 40 -4.23 -0.88 8.43
C GLU A 40 -5.10 -1.62 9.45
N LEU A 41 -4.50 -2.06 10.55
CA LEU A 41 -5.20 -2.71 11.66
C LEU A 41 -5.10 -1.77 12.87
N THR A 42 -6.22 -1.64 13.58
CA THR A 42 -6.34 -0.79 14.77
C THR A 42 -6.66 -1.66 15.98
N TYR A 43 -5.77 -1.65 16.97
CA TYR A 43 -5.93 -2.38 18.22
C TYR A 43 -6.02 -1.41 19.40
N PRO A 44 -6.88 -1.67 20.40
CA PRO A 44 -6.79 -0.95 21.67
C PRO A 44 -5.44 -1.25 22.33
N SER A 45 -4.84 -0.24 22.97
CA SER A 45 -3.60 -0.44 23.74
C SER A 45 -3.78 -0.03 25.20
N PRO A 46 -2.99 -0.60 26.13
CA PRO A 46 -3.01 -0.22 27.55
C PRO A 46 -2.68 1.26 27.81
N ALA A 47 -2.04 1.94 26.86
CA ALA A 47 -1.70 3.37 26.97
C ALA A 47 -2.89 4.32 26.74
N GLY A 48 -4.11 3.77 26.52
CA GLY A 48 -5.31 4.58 26.25
C GLY A 48 -5.34 5.21 24.86
N VAL A 49 -4.38 4.87 24.00
CA VAL A 49 -4.34 5.24 22.57
C VAL A 49 -4.39 4.00 21.70
N ASN A 50 -5.00 4.09 20.52
CA ASN A 50 -5.03 2.94 19.62
C ASN A 50 -3.66 2.68 19.01
N LEU A 51 -3.22 1.42 19.04
CA LEU A 51 -2.08 0.95 18.28
C LEU A 51 -2.52 0.70 16.84
N LYS A 52 -1.89 1.41 15.90
CA LYS A 52 -2.06 1.18 14.47
C LYS A 52 -0.85 0.46 13.92
N VAL A 53 -1.10 -0.65 13.22
CA VAL A 53 -0.08 -1.39 12.47
C VAL A 53 -0.51 -1.50 11.02
N THR A 54 0.44 -1.55 10.10
CA THR A 54 0.16 -1.65 8.67
C THR A 54 0.93 -2.81 8.05
N SER A 55 0.38 -3.39 6.99
CA SER A 55 1.16 -4.23 6.08
C SER A 55 2.23 -3.40 5.35
N GLY A 56 3.08 -4.06 4.57
CA GLY A 56 3.86 -3.38 3.54
C GLY A 56 2.95 -2.70 2.51
N VAL A 57 3.46 -1.63 1.88
CA VAL A 57 2.77 -0.95 0.79
C VAL A 57 2.94 -1.75 -0.50
N THR A 58 1.82 -2.07 -1.14
CA THR A 58 1.80 -2.67 -2.49
C THR A 58 1.42 -1.61 -3.52
N VAL A 59 2.02 -1.69 -4.71
CA VAL A 59 1.75 -0.78 -5.83
C VAL A 59 1.31 -1.60 -7.04
N THR A 60 0.25 -1.17 -7.73
CA THR A 60 -0.30 -1.81 -8.93
C THR A 60 -0.56 -0.77 -10.03
N PRO A 61 -0.27 -1.07 -11.32
CA PRO A 61 0.37 -2.28 -11.83
C PRO A 61 1.87 -2.34 -11.45
N LYS A 62 2.52 -3.50 -11.61
CA LYS A 62 3.96 -3.64 -11.33
C LYS A 62 4.85 -3.16 -12.49
N ASP A 63 4.24 -2.83 -13.62
CA ASP A 63 4.96 -2.34 -14.81
C ASP A 63 5.58 -0.97 -14.56
N LEU A 64 6.81 -0.82 -15.01
CA LEU A 64 7.54 0.45 -14.97
C LEU A 64 7.55 1.08 -16.37
N PRO A 65 7.48 2.42 -16.47
CA PRO A 65 7.44 3.08 -17.77
C PRO A 65 8.81 3.11 -18.47
N PHE A 66 9.85 2.54 -17.84
CA PHE A 66 11.21 2.44 -18.35
C PHE A 66 11.83 1.10 -17.97
N LYS A 67 12.78 0.63 -18.79
CA LYS A 67 13.65 -0.48 -18.44
C LYS A 67 14.81 0.04 -17.59
N TYR A 68 15.20 -0.70 -16.56
CA TYR A 68 16.40 -0.37 -15.81
C TYR A 68 17.61 -0.53 -16.75
N PRO A 69 18.48 0.50 -16.90
CA PRO A 69 19.71 0.32 -17.65
C PRO A 69 20.57 -0.75 -16.95
N PRO A 70 21.28 -1.62 -17.70
CA PRO A 70 22.22 -2.54 -17.08
C PRO A 70 23.24 -1.76 -16.26
N GLU A 71 23.66 -2.32 -15.11
CA GLU A 71 24.73 -1.71 -14.32
C GLU A 71 25.98 -1.58 -15.18
N THR A 72 26.46 -0.35 -15.39
CA THR A 72 27.79 -0.12 -15.93
C THR A 72 28.79 -0.56 -14.87
N VAL A 73 29.27 -1.79 -14.98
CA VAL A 73 30.46 -2.23 -14.25
C VAL A 73 31.64 -1.51 -14.91
N SER A 74 32.16 -0.48 -14.25
CA SER A 74 33.47 0.08 -14.61
C SER A 74 34.53 -0.89 -14.11
N GLU A 75 35.27 -1.53 -15.02
CA GLU A 75 36.57 -2.16 -14.72
C GLU A 75 37.62 -1.12 -14.31
#